data_AF-A0A7J9IA40-F1
#
_entry.id   AF-A0A7J9IA40-F1
#
_cell.length_a   1.000
_cell.length_b   1.000
_cell.length_c   1.000
_cell.angle_alpha   90.00
_cell.angle_beta   90.00
_cell.angle_gamma   90.00
#
_symmetry.space_group_name_H-M   'P 1'
#
loop_
_entity.id
_entity.type
_entity.pdbx_description
1 polymer ?
#
loop_
_entity_poly.entity_id
_entity_poly.type
_entity_poly.pdbx_seq_one_letter_code
_entity_poly.pdbx_strand_id
1 'polypeptide(L)'
;MEAVLKTRGLLSLPPNPTRARSLLNPSQGLKQRLFASKPLGLNGISVSYKRVPSVVAKPNGLFPEQKSFICKAEAAAAGDGQPLIGETEKKPKFLGIELVTLKKIIPLGLMFFCILFNYTILRDTKDVLVVTAKGSSAEIIPFLKTWVNLPMAVGFMLLYTKLANVLSKKALFYTVIVPFIIFFGAFGFLLYPLSNYIHPEALADKLLAVLGPRFLGPLAILRIWSFCLFYVMAELWGSVVISVLFWGFANQITTVDEAKRFYPLFGLGANVALIFSGRTVKYFSNLRKNLGPGVDGWAISLRGMMSIVVLMGAVICFLYWWVNTFVPLPTRSRKKK
;
A
#
# COMPACT_ATOMS: atom_id res chain seq x y z
N MET A 1 53.65 -16.07 -57.86
CA MET A 1 54.53 -16.81 -56.93
C MET A 1 53.73 -17.12 -55.68
N GLU A 2 53.89 -18.36 -55.23
CA GLU A 2 53.44 -19.10 -54.04
C GLU A 2 52.74 -18.39 -52.85
N ALA A 3 51.90 -19.18 -52.16
CA ALA A 3 51.32 -18.88 -50.86
C ALA A 3 51.75 -19.95 -49.83
N VAL A 4 52.20 -19.54 -48.63
CA VAL A 4 52.40 -20.37 -47.42
C VAL A 4 52.15 -19.45 -46.20
N LEU A 5 51.13 -19.58 -45.34
CA LEU A 5 50.72 -20.62 -44.36
C LEU A 5 51.58 -20.79 -43.10
N LYS A 6 50.90 -21.12 -41.97
CA LYS A 6 51.41 -21.71 -40.69
C LYS A 6 52.18 -20.82 -39.70
N THR A 7 52.19 -21.07 -38.37
CA THR A 7 51.19 -21.58 -37.36
C THR A 7 51.77 -21.44 -35.93
N ARG A 8 50.90 -21.23 -34.92
CA ARG A 8 50.97 -21.68 -33.49
C ARG A 8 52.27 -21.57 -32.65
N GLY A 9 52.09 -21.04 -31.42
CA GLY A 9 52.93 -21.32 -30.22
C GLY A 9 52.46 -20.47 -29.02
N LEU A 10 51.53 -20.90 -28.16
CA LEU A 10 51.70 -21.74 -26.95
C LEU A 10 52.64 -21.17 -25.85
N LEU A 11 52.01 -20.72 -24.76
CA LEU A 11 52.45 -20.70 -23.35
C LEU A 11 53.89 -20.25 -22.99
N SER A 12 54.00 -19.10 -22.31
CA SER A 12 54.79 -19.01 -21.05
C SER A 12 54.64 -17.66 -20.31
N LEU A 13 54.53 -17.75 -18.99
CA LEU A 13 54.69 -16.72 -17.95
C LEU A 13 55.27 -17.43 -16.72
N PRO A 14 55.92 -16.75 -15.76
CA PRO A 14 56.84 -15.61 -15.84
C PRO A 14 58.18 -15.98 -15.14
N PRO A 15 59.07 -15.01 -14.84
CA PRO A 15 59.58 -14.99 -13.47
C PRO A 15 59.75 -13.59 -12.84
N ASN A 16 59.59 -13.52 -11.51
CA ASN A 16 59.99 -12.40 -10.65
C ASN A 16 61.31 -12.76 -9.95
N PRO A 17 62.12 -11.74 -9.55
CA PRO A 17 62.84 -11.86 -8.29
C PRO A 17 62.70 -10.63 -7.36
N THR A 18 62.06 -10.89 -6.22
CA THR A 18 62.34 -10.35 -4.87
C THR A 18 63.85 -10.31 -4.53
N ARG A 19 64.43 -9.55 -3.57
CA ARG A 19 63.96 -8.73 -2.42
C ARG A 19 65.16 -7.91 -1.85
N ALA A 20 64.88 -7.00 -0.90
CA ALA A 20 65.68 -6.66 0.30
C ALA A 20 66.62 -5.42 0.21
N ARG A 21 66.79 -4.57 1.26
CA ARG A 21 66.18 -4.55 2.63
C ARG A 21 66.46 -3.23 3.40
N SER A 22 65.72 -3.02 4.50
CA SER A 22 66.20 -2.48 5.81
C SER A 22 66.50 -0.97 5.95
N LEU A 23 66.24 -0.26 7.08
CA LEU A 23 65.51 -0.45 8.38
C LEU A 23 64.93 0.95 8.75
N LEU A 24 63.91 1.17 9.62
CA LEU A 24 63.78 0.85 11.05
C LEU A 24 62.30 0.86 11.51
N ASN A 25 62.05 0.31 12.71
CA ASN A 25 60.76 -0.02 13.37
C ASN A 25 61.00 0.15 14.91
N PRO A 26 60.10 -0.17 15.88
CA PRO A 26 58.63 -0.11 16.05
C PRO A 26 58.25 0.89 17.21
N SER A 27 57.04 1.04 17.80
CA SER A 27 56.23 0.02 18.50
C SER A 27 54.97 0.58 19.25
N GLN A 28 53.98 -0.30 19.48
CA GLN A 28 52.97 -0.39 20.57
C GLN A 28 51.91 0.72 20.85
N GLY A 29 50.65 0.28 21.08
CA GLY A 29 49.95 0.60 22.34
C GLY A 29 48.54 1.25 22.36
N LEU A 30 47.49 0.41 22.40
CA LEU A 30 46.23 0.51 23.19
C LEU A 30 45.55 1.87 23.60
N LYS A 31 44.20 1.87 23.47
CA LYS A 31 43.13 2.45 24.33
C LYS A 31 42.72 3.94 24.28
N GLN A 32 41.44 4.11 23.87
CA GLN A 32 40.34 4.85 24.52
C GLN A 32 40.48 6.31 25.01
N ARG A 33 39.59 7.16 24.45
CA ARG A 33 38.82 8.29 25.06
C ARG A 33 39.59 9.40 25.81
N LEU A 34 39.20 10.66 25.59
CA LEU A 34 38.58 11.57 26.60
C LEU A 34 38.31 12.97 25.99
N PHE A 35 37.31 13.69 26.55
CA PHE A 35 36.92 15.11 26.41
C PHE A 35 36.96 15.80 25.02
N ALA A 36 35.89 16.33 24.41
CA ALA A 36 34.73 17.11 24.87
C ALA A 36 35.02 18.57 25.29
N SER A 37 34.53 19.52 24.48
CA SER A 37 34.35 20.93 24.83
C SER A 37 32.92 21.35 24.46
N LYS A 38 32.23 22.04 25.39
CA LYS A 38 30.88 22.59 25.21
C LYS A 38 30.95 24.02 24.61
N PRO A 39 29.81 24.62 24.25
CA PRO A 39 29.20 25.53 25.24
C PRO A 39 27.71 25.28 25.54
N LEU A 40 27.28 25.73 26.72
CA LEU A 40 25.87 26.01 27.07
C LEU A 40 25.39 27.20 26.19
N GLY A 41 24.11 27.40 25.86
CA GLY A 41 22.88 26.67 26.20
C GLY A 41 21.81 27.61 26.77
N LEU A 42 20.57 27.58 26.26
CA LEU A 42 19.38 28.03 26.99
C LEU A 42 18.06 27.47 26.40
N ASN A 43 17.33 26.71 27.23
CA ASN A 43 15.87 26.51 27.36
C ASN A 43 14.93 26.62 26.14
N GLY A 44 14.08 25.60 25.91
CA GLY A 44 12.98 25.73 24.93
C GLY A 44 12.02 24.55 24.64
N ILE A 45 11.82 23.60 25.56
CA ILE A 45 10.70 22.60 25.54
C ILE A 45 10.54 21.72 24.28
N SER A 46 10.92 20.44 24.39
CA SER A 46 10.43 19.38 23.52
C SER A 46 10.02 18.17 24.36
N VAL A 47 8.76 17.75 24.23
CA VAL A 47 8.24 16.50 24.83
C VAL A 47 8.12 15.47 23.72
N SER A 48 8.97 14.44 23.75
CA SER A 48 8.85 13.27 22.88
C SER A 48 8.93 11.99 23.71
N TYR A 49 7.88 11.19 23.61
CA TYR A 49 7.77 9.86 24.21
C TYR A 49 8.89 8.93 23.74
N LYS A 50 9.45 8.13 24.67
CA LYS A 50 9.54 6.67 24.47
C LYS A 50 9.92 5.87 25.74
N ARG A 51 9.12 4.82 25.95
CA ARG A 51 9.51 3.47 26.43
C ARG A 51 10.07 3.35 27.86
N VAL A 52 9.18 2.96 28.79
CA VAL A 52 9.50 2.42 30.12
C VAL A 52 9.74 0.90 30.02
N PRO A 53 10.83 0.36 30.59
CA PRO A 53 10.93 -1.03 31.02
C PRO A 53 10.46 -1.18 32.48
N SER A 54 9.62 -2.16 32.76
CA SER A 54 9.12 -2.44 34.11
C SER A 54 10.14 -3.26 34.92
N VAL A 55 10.43 -2.83 36.16
CA VAL A 55 11.19 -3.61 37.16
C VAL A 55 10.40 -3.67 38.46
N VAL A 56 10.52 -4.83 39.12
CA VAL A 56 9.74 -5.32 40.27
C VAL A 56 9.96 -4.51 41.55
N ALA A 57 8.90 -4.38 42.36
CA ALA A 57 8.98 -4.17 43.81
C ALA A 57 7.98 -5.08 44.55
N LYS A 58 8.41 -5.71 45.65
CA LYS A 58 7.57 -6.49 46.58
C LYS A 58 6.81 -5.55 47.53
N PRO A 59 5.78 -6.06 48.24
CA PRO A 59 5.97 -6.25 49.68
C PRO A 59 5.51 -7.61 50.22
N ASN A 60 5.93 -7.91 51.46
CA ASN A 60 5.51 -9.07 52.28
C ASN A 60 4.01 -8.94 52.67
N GLY A 61 3.27 -9.98 53.05
CA GLY A 61 3.54 -11.42 53.12
C GLY A 61 2.78 -12.10 54.28
N LEU A 62 2.10 -13.24 54.04
CA LEU A 62 1.74 -14.26 55.04
C LEU A 62 1.29 -15.57 54.32
N PHE A 63 1.66 -16.73 54.88
CA PHE A 63 1.37 -18.11 54.41
C PHE A 63 0.72 -18.89 55.59
N PRO A 64 -0.05 -19.99 55.41
CA PRO A 64 0.36 -21.27 54.81
C PRO A 64 -0.60 -21.81 53.71
N GLU A 65 -0.14 -22.52 52.67
CA GLU A 65 0.33 -23.94 52.60
C GLU A 65 -0.80 -24.98 52.80
N GLN A 66 -1.34 -25.52 51.70
CA GLN A 66 -1.95 -26.86 51.71
C GLN A 66 -1.77 -27.55 50.34
N LYS A 67 -1.47 -28.86 50.40
CA LYS A 67 -1.03 -29.68 49.27
C LYS A 67 -2.20 -30.39 48.57
N SER A 68 -1.92 -30.80 47.33
CA SER A 68 -2.79 -31.58 46.43
C SER A 68 -3.38 -32.86 47.02
N PHE A 69 -4.64 -33.15 46.70
CA PHE A 69 -5.15 -34.52 46.62
C PHE A 69 -6.04 -34.72 45.39
N ILE A 70 -5.73 -35.76 44.62
CA ILE A 70 -6.57 -36.33 43.58
C ILE A 70 -7.58 -37.26 44.27
N CYS A 71 -8.86 -37.14 43.93
CA CYS A 71 -9.87 -38.12 44.32
C CYS A 71 -10.67 -38.57 43.09
N LYS A 72 -10.60 -39.87 42.81
CA LYS A 72 -11.44 -40.57 41.83
C LYS A 72 -12.51 -41.31 42.62
N ALA A 73 -13.78 -41.02 42.37
CA ALA A 73 -14.89 -41.81 42.86
C ALA A 73 -15.98 -41.87 41.78
N GLU A 74 -16.47 -43.07 41.55
CA GLU A 74 -17.46 -43.44 40.53
C GLU A 74 -18.68 -44.00 41.27
N ALA A 75 -19.89 -43.64 40.83
CA ALA A 75 -21.13 -44.22 41.34
C ALA A 75 -22.22 -44.22 40.25
N ALA A 76 -22.49 -45.39 39.68
CA ALA A 76 -23.73 -45.72 38.98
C ALA A 76 -24.83 -46.07 40.04
N ALA A 77 -26.12 -46.29 39.77
CA ALA A 77 -27.00 -46.26 38.59
C ALA A 77 -28.46 -45.99 39.12
N ALA A 78 -29.57 -45.91 38.38
CA ALA A 78 -29.93 -45.98 36.95
C ALA A 78 -31.26 -45.21 36.74
N GLY A 79 -31.83 -45.17 35.53
CA GLY A 79 -33.21 -44.70 35.29
C GLY A 79 -33.48 -44.27 33.85
N ASP A 80 -34.11 -45.15 33.07
CA ASP A 80 -34.34 -45.06 31.60
C ASP A 80 -34.90 -43.74 31.05
N GLY A 81 -34.52 -43.40 29.80
CA GLY A 81 -35.11 -42.25 29.11
C GLY A 81 -34.48 -41.76 27.80
N GLN A 82 -34.22 -42.63 26.82
CA GLN A 82 -34.22 -42.30 25.37
C GLN A 82 -33.10 -41.39 24.78
N PRO A 83 -32.29 -41.86 23.81
CA PRO A 83 -31.36 -41.00 23.07
C PRO A 83 -32.08 -40.29 21.91
N LEU A 84 -32.38 -38.99 22.07
CA LEU A 84 -32.86 -38.15 20.98
C LEU A 84 -31.73 -37.81 20.00
N ILE A 85 -31.50 -38.72 19.04
CA ILE A 85 -30.79 -38.40 17.80
C ILE A 85 -31.73 -37.57 16.92
N GLY A 86 -31.44 -36.28 16.79
CA GLY A 86 -32.30 -35.30 16.12
C GLY A 86 -31.53 -34.07 15.63
N GLU A 87 -30.49 -34.32 14.83
CA GLU A 87 -29.81 -33.36 13.95
C GLU A 87 -29.56 -31.94 14.48
N THR A 88 -28.50 -31.78 15.29
CA THR A 88 -27.66 -30.58 15.14
C THR A 88 -27.12 -30.60 13.71
N GLU A 89 -27.69 -29.80 12.81
CA GLU A 89 -27.16 -29.59 11.45
C GLU A 89 -25.65 -29.35 11.51
N LYS A 90 -24.87 -30.37 11.14
CA LYS A 90 -23.41 -30.24 11.01
C LYS A 90 -23.11 -29.48 9.72
N LYS A 91 -23.41 -28.17 9.72
CA LYS A 91 -23.03 -27.21 8.68
C LYS A 91 -21.58 -27.52 8.26
N PRO A 92 -21.30 -27.84 6.98
CA PRO A 92 -20.04 -28.47 6.62
C PRO A 92 -18.84 -27.60 7.02
N LYS A 93 -18.04 -28.06 7.99
CA LYS A 93 -16.94 -27.28 8.56
C LYS A 93 -15.70 -27.42 7.68
N PHE A 94 -15.61 -26.64 6.61
CA PHE A 94 -14.35 -26.50 5.89
C PHE A 94 -13.41 -25.60 6.72
N LEU A 95 -12.24 -26.12 7.13
CA LEU A 95 -11.24 -25.40 7.92
C LEU A 95 -11.75 -24.80 9.26
N GLY A 96 -12.82 -25.37 9.85
CA GLY A 96 -13.41 -24.86 11.10
C GLY A 96 -14.17 -23.54 10.96
N ILE A 97 -14.48 -23.13 9.72
CA ILE A 97 -15.22 -21.92 9.39
C ILE A 97 -16.63 -22.32 8.91
N GLU A 98 -17.65 -21.55 9.29
CA GLU A 98 -19.02 -21.74 8.77
C GLU A 98 -19.05 -21.39 7.27
N LEU A 99 -19.62 -22.24 6.41
CA LEU A 99 -19.74 -21.95 4.96
C LEU A 99 -20.46 -20.63 4.67
N VAL A 100 -21.40 -20.24 5.55
CA VAL A 100 -22.11 -18.96 5.49
C VAL A 100 -21.15 -17.79 5.61
N THR A 101 -20.16 -17.87 6.52
CA THR A 101 -19.11 -16.88 6.75
C THR A 101 -18.09 -16.88 5.60
N LEU A 102 -17.69 -18.06 5.10
CA LEU A 102 -16.81 -18.21 3.91
C LEU A 102 -17.39 -17.51 2.66
N LYS A 103 -18.71 -17.64 2.42
CA LYS A 103 -19.42 -16.94 1.33
C LYS A 103 -19.37 -15.40 1.43
N LYS A 104 -19.13 -14.83 2.62
CA LYS A 104 -18.92 -13.37 2.81
C LYS A 104 -17.46 -12.96 2.61
N ILE A 105 -16.52 -13.79 3.09
CA ILE A 105 -15.09 -13.46 3.10
C ILE A 105 -14.48 -13.51 1.71
N ILE A 106 -14.84 -14.49 0.88
CA ILE A 106 -14.30 -14.64 -0.48
C ILE A 106 -14.53 -13.35 -1.31
N PRO A 107 -15.78 -12.84 -1.47
CA PRO A 107 -15.98 -11.61 -2.23
C PRO A 107 -15.40 -10.37 -1.55
N LEU A 108 -15.37 -10.30 -0.21
CA LEU A 108 -14.74 -9.17 0.50
C LEU A 108 -13.21 -9.16 0.32
N GLY A 109 -12.55 -10.32 0.36
CA GLY A 109 -11.13 -10.48 0.12
C GLY A 109 -10.75 -10.24 -1.35
N LEU A 110 -11.59 -10.69 -2.29
CA LEU A 110 -11.41 -10.40 -3.72
C LEU A 110 -11.59 -8.90 -4.02
N MET A 111 -12.57 -8.26 -3.39
CA MET A 111 -12.78 -6.81 -3.47
C MET A 111 -11.56 -6.06 -2.91
N PHE A 112 -10.99 -6.50 -1.78
CA PHE A 112 -9.77 -5.93 -1.21
C PHE A 112 -8.57 -6.10 -2.16
N PHE A 113 -8.41 -7.29 -2.76
CA PHE A 113 -7.39 -7.57 -3.76
C PHE A 113 -7.48 -6.59 -4.94
N CYS A 114 -8.66 -6.41 -5.54
CA CYS A 114 -8.85 -5.45 -6.64
C CYS A 114 -8.54 -4.01 -6.23
N ILE A 115 -8.94 -3.58 -5.03
CA ILE A 115 -8.66 -2.23 -4.52
C ILE A 115 -7.15 -2.01 -4.32
N LEU A 116 -6.44 -2.99 -3.75
CA LEU A 116 -4.99 -2.92 -3.51
C LEU A 116 -4.15 -3.06 -4.78
N PHE A 117 -4.62 -3.87 -5.73
CA PHE A 117 -4.03 -3.99 -7.06
C PHE A 117 -4.07 -2.63 -7.78
N ASN A 118 -5.25 -1.99 -7.80
CA ASN A 118 -5.41 -0.64 -8.34
C ASN A 118 -4.55 0.39 -7.60
N TYR A 119 -4.58 0.37 -6.25
CA TYR A 119 -3.75 1.25 -5.43
C TYR A 119 -2.27 1.15 -5.78
N THR A 120 -1.75 -0.08 -5.98
CA THR A 120 -0.35 -0.29 -6.34
C THR A 120 -0.03 0.29 -7.71
N ILE A 121 -0.84 0.00 -8.73
CA ILE A 121 -0.63 0.56 -10.09
C ILE A 121 -0.68 2.09 -10.05
N LEU A 122 -1.67 2.68 -9.37
CA LEU A 122 -1.83 4.13 -9.25
C LEU A 122 -0.66 4.78 -8.50
N ARG A 123 -0.22 4.18 -7.39
CA ARG A 123 0.95 4.62 -6.61
C ARG A 123 2.23 4.59 -7.44
N ASP A 124 2.46 3.50 -8.17
CA ASP A 124 3.70 3.32 -8.94
C ASP A 124 3.68 4.18 -10.22
N THR A 125 2.50 4.49 -10.77
CA THR A 125 2.34 5.35 -11.96
C THR A 125 2.44 6.84 -11.63
N LYS A 126 1.82 7.31 -10.53
CA LYS A 126 1.66 8.75 -10.25
C LYS A 126 3.00 9.50 -10.14
N ASP A 127 3.98 8.90 -9.49
CA ASP A 127 5.27 9.53 -9.23
C ASP A 127 6.10 9.56 -10.52
N VAL A 128 6.11 8.45 -11.28
CA VAL A 128 6.78 8.38 -12.59
C VAL A 128 6.19 9.42 -13.55
N LEU A 129 4.87 9.50 -13.63
CA LEU A 129 4.17 10.34 -14.60
C LEU A 129 4.44 11.85 -14.37
N VAL A 130 4.61 12.27 -13.12
CA VAL A 130 5.00 13.65 -12.75
C VAL A 130 6.50 13.91 -12.97
N VAL A 131 7.37 12.92 -12.72
CA VAL A 131 8.84 13.03 -12.86
C VAL A 131 9.30 12.96 -14.33
N THR A 132 8.59 12.24 -15.20
CA THR A 132 8.95 12.10 -16.62
C THR A 132 8.38 13.20 -17.53
N ALA A 133 7.61 14.13 -16.98
CA ALA A 133 6.97 15.19 -17.75
C ALA A 133 7.96 16.32 -18.12
N LYS A 134 7.79 16.91 -19.31
CA LYS A 134 8.66 17.99 -19.78
C LYS A 134 8.53 19.22 -18.88
N GLY A 135 9.66 19.82 -18.53
CA GLY A 135 9.69 21.00 -17.65
C GLY A 135 9.17 20.74 -16.23
N SER A 136 9.22 19.49 -15.77
CA SER A 136 8.93 19.01 -14.42
C SER A 136 10.11 18.20 -13.90
N SER A 137 10.29 18.19 -12.58
CA SER A 137 11.42 17.55 -11.86
C SER A 137 10.90 16.90 -10.58
N ALA A 138 11.63 15.94 -10.01
CA ALA A 138 11.23 15.25 -8.76
C ALA A 138 11.02 16.20 -7.55
N GLU A 139 11.60 17.41 -7.60
CA GLU A 139 11.39 18.48 -6.62
C GLU A 139 9.93 18.94 -6.48
N ILE A 140 9.07 18.71 -7.48
CA ILE A 140 7.64 19.07 -7.44
C ILE A 140 6.84 18.17 -6.47
N ILE A 141 7.32 16.95 -6.17
CA ILE A 141 6.57 15.96 -5.38
C ILE A 141 6.28 16.47 -3.94
N PRO A 142 7.26 17.03 -3.19
CA PRO A 142 7.00 17.71 -1.92
C PRO A 142 5.95 18.83 -2.01
N PHE A 143 5.99 19.65 -3.07
CA PHE A 143 5.03 20.74 -3.25
C PHE A 143 3.62 20.21 -3.52
N LEU A 144 3.48 19.23 -4.43
CA LEU A 144 2.23 18.52 -4.71
C LEU A 144 1.63 17.92 -3.44
N LYS A 145 2.43 17.21 -2.65
CA LYS A 145 1.95 16.53 -1.46
C LYS A 145 1.49 17.50 -0.36
N THR A 146 2.19 18.61 -0.21
CA THR A 146 1.94 19.60 0.86
C THR A 146 0.85 20.60 0.48
N TRP A 147 0.93 21.18 -0.71
CA TRP A 147 0.09 22.32 -1.13
C TRP A 147 -1.14 21.93 -1.94
N VAL A 148 -1.17 20.75 -2.57
CA VAL A 148 -2.30 20.30 -3.40
C VAL A 148 -3.01 19.12 -2.75
N ASN A 149 -2.29 18.03 -2.47
CA ASN A 149 -2.88 16.79 -1.98
C ASN A 149 -3.51 16.95 -0.59
N LEU A 150 -2.84 17.63 0.36
CA LEU A 150 -3.40 17.83 1.70
C LEU A 150 -4.68 18.70 1.68
N PRO A 151 -4.72 19.90 1.05
CA PRO A 151 -5.95 20.67 0.93
C PRO A 151 -7.07 19.92 0.19
N MET A 152 -6.74 19.20 -0.90
CA MET A 152 -7.72 18.40 -1.63
C MET A 152 -8.25 17.22 -0.81
N ALA A 153 -7.42 16.58 0.01
CA ALA A 153 -7.86 15.51 0.93
C ALA A 153 -8.77 16.04 2.04
N VAL A 154 -8.49 17.22 2.60
CA VAL A 154 -9.38 17.88 3.57
C VAL A 154 -10.71 18.26 2.91
N GLY A 155 -10.67 18.91 1.74
CA GLY A 155 -11.88 19.26 0.99
C GLY A 155 -12.71 18.03 0.61
N PHE A 156 -12.06 16.96 0.16
CA PHE A 156 -12.71 15.68 -0.12
C PHE A 156 -13.34 15.08 1.14
N MET A 157 -12.67 15.11 2.30
CA MET A 157 -13.21 14.55 3.54
C MET A 157 -14.44 15.34 4.05
N LEU A 158 -14.44 16.67 3.89
CA LEU A 158 -15.60 17.51 4.18
C LEU A 158 -16.78 17.16 3.26
N LEU A 159 -16.53 17.04 1.95
CA LEU A 159 -17.53 16.61 0.97
C LEU A 159 -18.05 15.20 1.30
N TYR A 160 -17.17 14.25 1.58
CA TYR A 160 -17.53 12.88 1.97
C TYR A 160 -18.42 12.87 3.21
N THR A 161 -18.12 13.68 4.24
CA THR A 161 -18.93 13.77 5.45
C THR A 161 -20.33 14.34 5.16
N LYS A 162 -20.43 15.36 4.30
CA LYS A 162 -21.73 15.88 3.84
C LYS A 162 -22.53 14.83 3.07
N LEU A 163 -21.88 14.12 2.13
CA LEU A 163 -22.49 13.04 1.36
C LEU A 163 -22.94 11.88 2.26
N ALA A 164 -22.13 11.48 3.24
CA ALA A 164 -22.42 10.37 4.15
C ALA A 164 -23.61 10.63 5.09
N ASN A 165 -23.95 11.90 5.34
CA ASN A 165 -25.13 12.28 6.13
C ASN A 165 -26.42 12.32 5.31
N VAL A 166 -26.33 12.40 3.97
CA VAL A 166 -27.50 12.54 3.07
C VAL A 166 -27.79 11.23 2.32
N LEU A 167 -26.75 10.50 1.90
CA LEU A 167 -26.87 9.30 1.07
C LEU A 167 -26.95 8.02 1.91
N SER A 168 -27.72 7.05 1.42
CA SER A 168 -27.66 5.68 1.94
C SER A 168 -26.27 5.08 1.72
N LYS A 169 -25.86 4.15 2.57
CA LYS A 169 -24.54 3.48 2.50
C LYS A 169 -24.23 2.87 1.12
N LYS A 170 -25.24 2.28 0.47
CA LYS A 170 -25.12 1.71 -0.89
C LYS A 170 -24.87 2.81 -1.92
N ALA A 171 -25.65 3.90 -1.87
CA ALA A 171 -25.49 5.03 -2.77
C ALA A 171 -24.15 5.75 -2.54
N LEU A 172 -23.77 6.01 -1.28
CA LEU A 172 -22.50 6.64 -0.90
C LEU A 172 -21.28 5.91 -1.48
N PHE A 173 -21.25 4.57 -1.40
CA PHE A 173 -20.16 3.79 -1.98
C PHE A 173 -20.03 4.01 -3.50
N TYR A 174 -21.15 3.91 -4.23
CA TYR A 174 -21.15 4.13 -5.69
C TYR A 174 -20.84 5.57 -6.08
N THR A 175 -21.46 6.56 -5.41
CA THR A 175 -21.23 7.98 -5.63
C THR A 175 -19.77 8.37 -5.43
N VAL A 176 -19.03 7.69 -4.54
CA VAL A 176 -17.59 7.94 -4.37
C VAL A 176 -16.73 7.14 -5.37
N ILE A 177 -16.94 5.83 -5.54
CA ILE A 177 -16.03 4.99 -6.34
C ILE A 177 -16.14 5.26 -7.85
N VAL A 178 -17.34 5.55 -8.35
CA VAL A 178 -17.58 5.72 -9.80
C VAL A 178 -16.83 6.93 -10.37
N PRO A 179 -16.82 8.12 -9.74
CA PRO A 179 -15.98 9.23 -10.18
C PRO A 179 -14.48 8.91 -10.26
N PHE A 180 -13.91 8.13 -9.32
CA PHE A 180 -12.50 7.71 -9.42
C PHE A 180 -12.28 6.82 -10.66
N ILE A 181 -13.16 5.84 -10.90
CA ILE A 181 -13.05 4.93 -12.04
C ILE A 181 -13.18 5.69 -13.36
N ILE A 182 -14.19 6.57 -13.49
CA ILE A 182 -14.39 7.42 -14.66
C ILE A 182 -13.18 8.34 -14.87
N PHE A 183 -12.66 8.95 -13.80
CA PHE A 183 -11.48 9.81 -13.89
C PHE A 183 -10.26 9.07 -14.43
N PHE A 184 -9.93 7.89 -13.90
CA PHE A 184 -8.75 7.14 -14.38
C PHE A 184 -8.92 6.62 -15.82
N GLY A 185 -10.13 6.25 -16.22
CA GLY A 185 -10.46 5.93 -17.60
C GLY A 185 -10.29 7.14 -18.52
N ALA A 186 -10.96 8.25 -18.22
CA ALA A 186 -10.85 9.51 -18.97
C ALA A 186 -9.41 10.04 -19.00
N PHE A 187 -8.62 9.81 -17.95
CA PHE A 187 -7.21 10.18 -17.93
C PHE A 187 -6.39 9.40 -18.95
N GLY A 188 -6.51 8.07 -18.98
CA GLY A 188 -5.80 7.22 -19.94
C GLY A 188 -6.19 7.49 -21.40
N PHE A 189 -7.49 7.69 -21.67
CA PHE A 189 -8.02 7.78 -23.03
C PHE A 189 -8.17 9.21 -23.59
N LEU A 190 -8.37 10.23 -22.75
CA LEU A 190 -8.63 11.62 -23.19
C LEU A 190 -7.55 12.60 -22.70
N LEU A 191 -7.30 12.68 -21.39
CA LEU A 191 -6.38 13.71 -20.84
C LEU A 191 -4.92 13.44 -21.21
N TYR A 192 -4.47 12.18 -21.18
CA TYR A 192 -3.09 11.86 -21.51
C TYR A 192 -2.75 12.10 -23.00
N PRO A 193 -3.56 11.66 -23.98
CA PRO A 193 -3.29 11.94 -25.39
C PRO A 193 -3.40 13.43 -25.76
N LEU A 194 -4.24 14.19 -25.05
CA LEU A 194 -4.38 15.64 -25.22
C LEU A 194 -3.37 16.46 -24.40
N SER A 195 -2.45 15.82 -23.65
CA SER A 195 -1.48 16.49 -22.76
C SER A 195 -0.76 17.67 -23.42
N ASN A 196 -0.23 17.49 -24.64
CA ASN A 196 0.46 18.52 -25.41
C ASN A 196 -0.38 19.79 -25.72
N TYR A 197 -1.71 19.70 -25.67
CA TYR A 197 -2.62 20.83 -25.91
C TYR A 197 -3.18 21.45 -24.62
N ILE A 198 -3.36 20.63 -23.58
CA ILE A 198 -3.96 21.08 -22.31
C ILE A 198 -2.92 21.62 -21.32
N HIS A 199 -1.63 21.35 -21.51
CA HIS A 199 -0.55 21.86 -20.66
C HIS A 199 -0.11 23.26 -21.14
N PRO A 200 -0.28 24.32 -20.32
CA PRO A 200 0.07 25.68 -20.72
C PRO A 200 1.59 25.93 -20.58
N GLU A 201 2.40 25.17 -21.32
CA GLU A 201 3.88 25.20 -21.23
C GLU A 201 4.43 26.62 -21.41
N ALA A 202 4.02 27.30 -22.50
CA ALA A 202 4.47 28.66 -22.84
C ALA A 202 4.01 29.75 -21.84
N LEU A 203 2.90 29.53 -21.11
CA LEU A 203 2.45 30.44 -20.06
C LEU A 203 3.36 30.27 -18.83
N ALA A 204 3.65 29.02 -18.46
CA ALA A 204 4.57 28.70 -17.38
C ALA A 204 6.00 29.21 -17.66
N ASP A 205 6.51 29.15 -18.90
CA ASP A 205 7.81 29.73 -19.26
C ASP A 205 7.84 31.25 -19.11
N LYS A 206 6.79 31.96 -19.58
CA LYS A 206 6.69 33.42 -19.42
C LYS A 206 6.60 33.83 -17.94
N LEU A 207 5.82 33.11 -17.14
CA LEU A 207 5.76 33.34 -15.70
C LEU A 207 7.09 33.05 -15.01
N LEU A 208 7.78 31.97 -15.39
CA LEU A 208 9.08 31.62 -14.82
C LEU A 208 10.16 32.66 -15.15
N ALA A 209 10.14 33.21 -16.36
CA ALA A 209 11.04 34.30 -16.76
C ALA A 209 10.82 35.59 -15.94
N VAL A 210 9.58 35.86 -15.50
CA VAL A 210 9.22 37.05 -14.70
C VAL A 210 9.43 36.84 -13.19
N LEU A 211 9.05 35.66 -12.67
CA LEU A 211 9.09 35.33 -11.23
C LEU A 211 10.43 34.75 -10.77
N GLY A 212 11.23 34.23 -11.70
CA GLY A 212 12.54 33.64 -11.44
C GLY A 212 12.51 32.23 -10.83
N PRO A 213 13.70 31.61 -10.62
CA PRO A 213 13.81 30.18 -10.31
C PRO A 213 13.15 29.73 -9.01
N ARG A 214 12.88 30.64 -8.06
CA ARG A 214 12.25 30.32 -6.77
C ARG A 214 10.83 29.79 -6.91
N PHE A 215 10.15 30.06 -8.03
CA PHE A 215 8.77 29.63 -8.28
C PHE A 215 8.66 28.38 -9.16
N LEU A 216 9.78 27.69 -9.46
CA LEU A 216 9.81 26.46 -10.27
C LEU A 216 8.78 25.42 -9.82
N GLY A 217 8.70 25.11 -8.52
CA GLY A 217 7.75 24.13 -7.98
C GLY A 217 6.28 24.48 -8.26
N PRO A 218 5.76 25.62 -7.76
CA PRO A 218 4.38 26.04 -8.03
C PRO A 218 4.06 26.24 -9.52
N LEU A 219 4.99 26.76 -10.32
CA LEU A 219 4.78 26.94 -11.77
C LEU A 219 4.76 25.61 -12.52
N ALA A 220 5.56 24.63 -12.11
CA ALA A 220 5.50 23.28 -12.67
C ALA A 220 4.13 22.63 -12.40
N ILE A 221 3.50 22.88 -11.23
CA ILE A 221 2.14 22.37 -10.94
C ILE A 221 1.12 22.92 -11.94
N LEU A 222 1.22 24.21 -12.30
CA LEU A 222 0.35 24.81 -13.31
C LEU A 222 0.65 24.30 -14.73
N ARG A 223 1.94 24.10 -15.07
CA ARG A 223 2.38 23.54 -16.35
C ARG A 223 1.77 22.15 -16.61
N ILE A 224 1.92 21.23 -15.67
CA ILE A 224 1.50 19.83 -15.82
C ILE A 224 0.23 19.50 -15.02
N TRP A 225 -0.73 20.43 -14.96
CA TRP A 225 -1.90 20.37 -14.05
C TRP A 225 -2.70 19.06 -14.14
N SER A 226 -2.85 18.45 -15.33
CA SER A 226 -3.61 17.20 -15.47
C SER A 226 -2.87 16.00 -14.85
N PHE A 227 -1.54 16.04 -14.85
CA PHE A 227 -0.68 15.04 -14.21
C PHE A 227 -0.66 15.24 -12.69
N CYS A 228 -0.67 16.50 -12.24
CA CYS A 228 -0.90 16.86 -10.84
C CYS A 228 -2.27 16.40 -10.33
N LEU A 229 -3.33 16.53 -11.14
CA LEU A 229 -4.66 16.03 -10.81
C LEU A 229 -4.69 14.49 -10.72
N PHE A 230 -4.01 13.80 -11.64
CA PHE A 230 -3.81 12.34 -11.54
C PHE A 230 -3.09 11.95 -10.25
N TYR A 231 -2.04 12.68 -9.86
CA TYR A 231 -1.30 12.45 -8.62
C TYR A 231 -2.21 12.54 -7.39
N VAL A 232 -3.02 13.59 -7.29
CA VAL A 232 -3.97 13.78 -6.18
C VAL A 232 -4.99 12.65 -6.16
N MET A 233 -5.62 12.32 -7.30
CA MET A 233 -6.60 11.24 -7.38
C MET A 233 -6.00 9.87 -7.01
N ALA A 234 -4.73 9.62 -7.36
CA ALA A 234 -4.02 8.39 -7.01
C ALA A 234 -3.66 8.30 -5.51
N GLU A 235 -3.25 9.40 -4.86
CA GLU A 235 -3.07 9.44 -3.40
C GLU A 235 -4.43 9.28 -2.67
N LEU A 236 -5.49 9.94 -3.16
CA LEU A 236 -6.84 9.84 -2.61
C LEU A 236 -7.45 8.44 -2.73
N TRP A 237 -7.06 7.62 -3.71
CA TRP A 237 -7.48 6.21 -3.76
C TRP A 237 -7.05 5.44 -2.50
N GLY A 238 -5.84 5.71 -1.99
CA GLY A 238 -5.32 5.08 -0.77
C GLY A 238 -6.06 5.52 0.49
N SER A 239 -6.29 6.82 0.66
CA SER A 239 -6.99 7.35 1.83
C SER A 239 -8.50 7.08 1.79
N VAL A 240 -9.16 7.31 0.66
CA VAL A 240 -10.62 7.19 0.52
C VAL A 240 -11.05 5.75 0.27
N VAL A 241 -10.55 5.10 -0.79
CA VAL A 241 -11.12 3.82 -1.24
C VAL A 241 -10.70 2.68 -0.31
N ILE A 242 -9.44 2.64 0.13
CA ILE A 242 -9.01 1.65 1.13
C ILE A 242 -9.55 2.04 2.52
N SER A 243 -9.16 3.20 3.03
CA SER A 243 -9.31 3.50 4.47
C SER A 243 -10.74 3.82 4.87
N VAL A 244 -11.52 4.49 4.00
CA VAL A 244 -12.89 4.89 4.29
C VAL A 244 -13.92 3.92 3.70
N LEU A 245 -13.88 3.66 2.39
CA LEU A 245 -14.90 2.81 1.75
C LEU A 245 -14.77 1.33 2.10
N PHE A 246 -13.60 0.71 1.85
CA PHE A 246 -13.43 -0.72 2.08
C PHE A 246 -13.57 -1.09 3.56
N TRP A 247 -12.80 -0.46 4.45
CA TRP A 247 -12.91 -0.76 5.89
C TRP A 247 -14.26 -0.33 6.47
N GLY A 248 -14.85 0.75 5.97
CA GLY A 248 -16.22 1.16 6.32
C GLY A 248 -17.26 0.11 5.94
N PHE A 249 -17.07 -0.63 4.83
CA PHE A 249 -17.94 -1.72 4.39
C PHE A 249 -17.65 -3.04 5.12
N ALA A 250 -16.37 -3.43 5.25
CA ALA A 250 -15.95 -4.63 5.97
C ALA A 250 -16.51 -4.65 7.40
N ASN A 251 -16.32 -3.57 8.16
CA ASN A 251 -16.81 -3.40 9.53
C ASN A 251 -18.35 -3.47 9.68
N GLN A 252 -19.12 -3.40 8.59
CA GLN A 252 -20.58 -3.55 8.60
C GLN A 252 -21.05 -4.99 8.34
N ILE A 253 -20.21 -5.81 7.70
CA ILE A 253 -20.55 -7.18 7.31
C ILE A 253 -19.94 -8.20 8.28
N THR A 254 -18.68 -8.01 8.68
CA THR A 254 -17.98 -8.91 9.61
C THR A 254 -18.26 -8.52 11.05
N THR A 255 -18.63 -9.51 11.87
CA THR A 255 -18.70 -9.36 13.32
C THR A 255 -17.30 -9.21 13.95
N VAL A 256 -17.23 -8.84 15.23
CA VAL A 256 -15.95 -8.58 15.91
C VAL A 256 -15.07 -9.83 15.99
N ASP A 257 -15.66 -11.01 16.19
CA ASP A 257 -14.92 -12.27 16.31
C ASP A 257 -14.50 -12.85 14.96
N GLU A 258 -15.28 -12.58 13.91
CA GLU A 258 -14.88 -12.82 12.52
C GLU A 258 -13.72 -11.89 12.12
N ALA A 259 -13.81 -10.59 12.43
CA ALA A 259 -12.77 -9.60 12.10
C ALA A 259 -11.40 -9.97 12.66
N LYS A 260 -11.32 -10.45 13.92
CA LYS A 260 -10.08 -10.95 14.54
C LYS A 260 -9.41 -12.07 13.74
N ARG A 261 -10.19 -12.90 13.04
CA ARG A 261 -9.69 -14.03 12.23
C ARG A 261 -9.37 -13.64 10.79
N PHE A 262 -10.19 -12.79 10.18
CA PHE A 262 -10.13 -12.53 8.73
C PHE A 262 -9.36 -11.26 8.36
N TYR A 263 -9.27 -10.25 9.24
CA TYR A 263 -8.49 -9.03 8.93
C TYR A 263 -6.98 -9.32 8.79
N PRO A 264 -6.36 -10.22 9.58
CA PRO A 264 -5.00 -10.68 9.31
C PRO A 264 -4.84 -11.36 7.94
N LEU A 265 -5.83 -12.13 7.49
CA LEU A 265 -5.81 -12.79 6.18
C LEU A 265 -5.93 -11.78 5.03
N PHE A 266 -6.69 -10.69 5.20
CA PHE A 266 -6.68 -9.58 4.24
C PHE A 266 -5.29 -8.91 4.16
N GLY A 267 -4.62 -8.72 5.30
CA GLY A 267 -3.23 -8.25 5.34
C GLY A 267 -2.25 -9.19 4.62
N LEU A 268 -2.46 -10.51 4.69
CA LEU A 268 -1.66 -11.48 3.95
C LEU A 268 -1.96 -11.44 2.44
N GLY A 269 -3.25 -11.36 2.07
CA GLY A 269 -3.71 -11.19 0.69
C GLY A 269 -3.24 -9.89 0.02
N ALA A 270 -2.95 -8.85 0.80
CA ALA A 270 -2.35 -7.61 0.30
C ALA A 270 -0.99 -7.83 -0.39
N ASN A 271 -0.17 -8.74 0.14
CA ASN A 271 1.12 -9.09 -0.47
C ASN A 271 0.93 -9.84 -1.79
N VAL A 272 -0.13 -10.64 -1.89
CA VAL A 272 -0.49 -11.33 -3.15
C VAL A 272 -0.90 -10.29 -4.20
N ALA A 273 -1.77 -9.33 -3.85
CA ALA A 273 -2.14 -8.22 -4.73
C ALA A 273 -0.91 -7.44 -5.23
N LEU A 274 0.04 -7.13 -4.32
CA LEU A 274 1.30 -6.45 -4.63
C LEU A 274 2.16 -7.22 -5.65
N ILE A 275 2.25 -8.54 -5.53
CA ILE A 275 3.00 -9.40 -6.48
C ILE A 275 2.34 -9.37 -7.86
N PHE A 276 1.02 -9.52 -7.94
CA PHE A 276 0.29 -9.51 -9.21
C PHE A 276 0.39 -8.14 -9.90
N SER A 277 0.19 -7.03 -9.18
CA SER A 277 0.34 -5.69 -9.75
C SER A 277 1.78 -5.42 -10.19
N GLY A 278 2.79 -5.83 -9.42
CA GLY A 278 4.20 -5.70 -9.82
C GLY A 278 4.54 -6.48 -11.10
N ARG A 279 3.95 -7.67 -11.29
CA ARG A 279 4.05 -8.44 -12.54
C ARG A 279 3.37 -7.70 -13.71
N THR A 280 2.20 -7.12 -13.50
CA THR A 280 1.48 -6.33 -14.51
C THR A 280 2.27 -5.07 -14.92
N VAL A 281 2.79 -4.30 -13.96
CA VAL A 281 3.63 -3.12 -14.23
C VAL A 281 4.91 -3.53 -14.98
N LYS A 282 5.54 -4.66 -14.62
CA LYS A 282 6.70 -5.19 -15.36
C LYS A 282 6.35 -5.62 -16.80
N TYR A 283 5.16 -6.20 -17.01
CA TYR A 283 4.68 -6.57 -18.35
C TYR A 283 4.56 -5.33 -19.26
N PHE A 284 3.87 -4.28 -18.82
CA PHE A 284 3.78 -3.03 -19.60
C PHE A 284 5.15 -2.34 -19.77
N SER A 285 6.00 -2.37 -18.74
CA SER A 285 7.37 -1.84 -18.82
C SER A 285 8.25 -2.57 -19.85
N ASN A 286 7.99 -3.86 -20.10
CA ASN A 286 8.66 -4.65 -21.14
C ASN A 286 7.99 -4.47 -22.50
N LEU A 287 6.66 -4.36 -22.58
CA LEU A 287 5.93 -4.05 -23.81
C LEU A 287 6.48 -2.75 -24.44
N ARG A 288 6.70 -1.72 -23.61
CA ARG A 288 7.34 -0.45 -24.03
C ARG A 288 8.69 -0.64 -24.74
N LYS A 289 9.48 -1.67 -24.40
CA LYS A 289 10.81 -1.92 -25.00
C LYS A 289 10.75 -2.64 -26.35
N ASN A 290 9.63 -3.30 -26.64
CA ASN A 290 9.48 -4.17 -27.81
C ASN A 290 8.61 -3.53 -28.92
N LEU A 291 8.22 -2.25 -28.76
CA LEU A 291 7.46 -1.50 -29.76
C LEU A 291 8.40 -0.89 -30.80
N GLY A 292 7.93 -0.84 -32.06
CA GLY A 292 8.70 -0.31 -33.18
C GLY A 292 8.97 1.20 -33.08
N PRO A 293 9.99 1.72 -33.80
CA PRO A 293 10.33 3.13 -33.79
C PRO A 293 9.16 3.98 -34.29
N GLY A 294 8.83 5.05 -33.55
CA GLY A 294 7.72 5.96 -33.86
C GLY A 294 6.45 5.80 -33.01
N VAL A 295 6.35 4.74 -32.20
CA VAL A 295 5.21 4.53 -31.30
C VAL A 295 5.54 5.01 -29.88
N ASP A 296 4.68 5.85 -29.28
CA ASP A 296 4.79 6.19 -27.86
C ASP A 296 4.41 4.99 -26.98
N GLY A 297 5.41 4.17 -26.67
CA GLY A 297 5.26 3.00 -25.82
C GLY A 297 4.95 3.33 -24.35
N TRP A 298 5.14 4.57 -23.90
CA TRP A 298 4.66 5.00 -22.58
C TRP A 298 3.15 5.29 -22.62
N ALA A 299 2.64 6.01 -23.63
CA ALA A 299 1.20 6.21 -23.81
C ALA A 299 0.43 4.89 -23.90
N ILE A 300 0.94 3.90 -24.65
CA ILE A 300 0.32 2.57 -24.75
C ILE A 300 0.33 1.85 -23.40
N SER A 301 1.48 1.84 -22.71
CA SER A 301 1.61 1.21 -21.39
C SER A 301 0.67 1.85 -20.36
N LEU A 302 0.57 3.18 -20.35
CA LEU A 302 -0.31 3.93 -19.47
C LEU A 302 -1.80 3.66 -19.78
N ARG A 303 -2.20 3.68 -21.05
CA ARG A 303 -3.56 3.29 -21.49
C ARG A 303 -3.90 1.87 -21.04
N GLY A 304 -2.98 0.93 -21.21
CA GLY A 304 -3.14 -0.46 -20.76
C GLY A 304 -3.33 -0.57 -19.24
N MET A 305 -2.46 0.08 -18.46
CA MET A 305 -2.58 0.12 -17.00
C MET A 305 -3.91 0.76 -16.54
N MET A 306 -4.31 1.89 -17.13
CA MET A 306 -5.59 2.54 -16.80
C MET A 306 -6.80 1.69 -17.19
N SER A 307 -6.73 0.96 -18.31
CA SER A 307 -7.79 0.03 -18.73
C SER A 307 -8.01 -1.08 -17.69
N ILE A 308 -6.91 -1.64 -17.13
CA ILE A 308 -7.02 -2.64 -16.06
C ILE A 308 -7.54 -2.01 -14.76
N VAL A 309 -7.13 -0.78 -14.42
CA VAL A 309 -7.66 -0.05 -13.25
C VAL A 309 -9.18 0.14 -13.37
N VAL A 310 -9.68 0.48 -14.55
CA VAL A 310 -11.13 0.58 -14.83
C VAL A 310 -11.82 -0.78 -14.74
N LEU A 311 -11.25 -1.84 -15.33
CA LEU A 311 -11.81 -3.20 -15.28
C LEU A 311 -11.90 -3.71 -13.84
N MET A 312 -10.84 -3.57 -13.05
CA MET A 312 -10.84 -3.90 -11.62
C MET A 312 -11.80 -3.02 -10.83
N GLY A 313 -11.97 -1.75 -11.23
CA GLY A 313 -13.00 -0.85 -10.71
C GLY A 313 -14.43 -1.38 -10.93
N ALA A 314 -14.72 -1.85 -12.14
CA ALA A 314 -16.00 -2.48 -12.47
C ALA A 314 -16.21 -3.78 -11.67
N VAL A 315 -15.15 -4.59 -11.46
CA VAL A 315 -15.20 -5.78 -10.59
C VAL A 315 -15.49 -5.40 -9.13
N ILE A 316 -14.91 -4.31 -8.61
CA ILE A 316 -15.22 -3.80 -7.26
C ILE A 316 -16.70 -3.42 -7.15
N CYS A 317 -17.25 -2.72 -8.15
CA CYS A 317 -18.66 -2.38 -8.21
C CYS A 317 -19.57 -3.62 -8.26
N PHE A 318 -19.22 -4.62 -9.09
CA PHE A 318 -19.95 -5.89 -9.17
C PHE A 318 -19.91 -6.68 -7.86
N LEU A 319 -18.74 -6.80 -7.22
CA LEU A 319 -18.59 -7.49 -5.94
C LEU A 319 -19.36 -6.76 -4.82
N TYR A 320 -19.37 -5.43 -4.83
CA TYR A 320 -20.18 -4.65 -3.90
C TYR A 320 -21.68 -4.92 -4.09
N TRP A 321 -22.19 -4.94 -5.33
CA TRP A 321 -23.56 -5.32 -5.65
C TRP A 321 -23.89 -6.75 -5.20
N TRP A 322 -23.01 -7.71 -5.52
CA TRP A 322 -23.17 -9.12 -5.18
C TRP A 322 -23.28 -9.32 -3.68
N VAL A 323 -22.35 -8.77 -2.90
CA VAL A 323 -22.38 -8.84 -1.44
C VAL A 323 -23.65 -8.19 -0.88
N ASN A 324 -24.03 -7.01 -1.38
CA ASN A 324 -25.23 -6.31 -0.92
C ASN A 324 -26.58 -6.96 -1.31
N THR A 325 -26.54 -8.02 -2.15
CA THR A 325 -27.70 -8.78 -2.63
C THR A 325 -27.76 -10.17 -1.99
N PHE A 326 -26.64 -10.88 -1.91
CA PHE A 326 -26.58 -12.28 -1.45
C PHE A 326 -26.10 -12.46 0.00
N VAL A 327 -25.56 -11.42 0.64
CA VAL A 327 -25.08 -11.50 2.03
C VAL A 327 -26.06 -10.78 2.97
N PRO A 328 -26.78 -11.51 3.85
CA PRO A 328 -27.53 -10.86 4.90
C PRO A 328 -26.57 -10.14 5.84
N LEU A 329 -26.82 -8.83 6.01
CA LEU A 329 -26.14 -8.00 6.98
C LEU A 329 -26.44 -8.56 8.38
N PRO A 330 -25.44 -8.64 9.29
CA PRO A 330 -25.72 -8.99 10.66
C PRO A 330 -26.69 -7.98 11.25
N THR A 331 -27.82 -8.46 11.77
CA THR A 331 -28.80 -7.65 12.50
C THR A 331 -28.15 -7.13 13.78
N ARG A 332 -27.46 -6.00 13.67
CA ARG A 332 -26.87 -5.30 14.80
C ARG A 332 -28.02 -4.92 15.72
N SER A 333 -28.15 -5.63 16.83
CA SER A 333 -29.20 -5.38 17.80
C SER A 333 -29.16 -3.91 18.19
N ARG A 334 -30.30 -3.24 18.04
CA ARG A 334 -30.46 -1.81 18.31
C ARG A 334 -30.22 -1.65 19.81
N LYS A 335 -29.00 -1.26 20.21
CA LYS A 335 -28.72 -0.89 21.60
C LYS A 335 -29.63 0.28 21.93
N LYS A 336 -30.70 0.00 22.67
CA LYS A 336 -31.48 1.04 23.37
C LYS A 336 -30.53 1.68 24.39
N LYS A 337 -30.07 2.88 24.08
CA LYS A 337 -29.88 4.02 24.99
C LYS A 337 -29.50 5.22 24.13
#